data_AF-A0A7K0ZEP6-F1
#
_entry.id   AF-A0A7K0ZEP6-F1
#
_cell.length_a   1.000
_cell.length_b   1.000
_cell.length_c   1.000
_cell.angle_alpha   90.00
_cell.angle_beta   90.00
_cell.angle_gamma   90.00
#
_symmetry.space_group_name_H-M   'P 1'
#
loop_
_entity.id
_entity.type
_entity.pdbx_description
1 polymer ?
#
loop_
_entity_poly.entity_id
_entity_poly.type
_entity_poly.pdbx_seq_one_letter_code
_entity_poly.pdbx_strand_id
1 'polypeptide(L)'
;MRNVDFFKSSPAFSAAVMSVLMVSFSEVTGQFCHGFLTVRLTTCISDTVFPVSTNDYFPAPPQGGKLIHTRRYEIRTYKLNEDKFLMRGVIFDEKPAGLYVKDDPEPLWVHHMIVDLEVAFPSLEIVGANVEFHERPHTHCTDIVPAYEKLVGLSIARGFNAKVKELFGGPRGCTHIGSMLSAMAPVAIQSIWSMRIGSPSVSSEQRAAMTKEDRRRGYAMNLNTCHMWDENGQMVAEIEQGLPVEVPLWISKRFKKLGLEDSEWEKLRG
;
A
#
# COMPACT_ATOMS: atom_id res chain seq x y z
N MET A 1 -59.92 17.63 -6.49
CA MET A 1 -60.71 16.66 -7.28
C MET A 1 -59.84 16.30 -8.48
N ARG A 2 -59.35 15.09 -8.74
CA ARG A 2 -59.69 13.72 -8.34
C ARG A 2 -58.39 12.88 -8.26
N ASN A 3 -58.34 11.96 -7.30
CA ASN A 3 -57.47 10.78 -7.28
C ASN A 3 -57.85 9.82 -8.42
N VAL A 4 -56.89 9.04 -8.93
CA VAL A 4 -57.00 7.56 -9.08
C VAL A 4 -55.59 6.94 -9.11
N ASP A 5 -55.27 6.16 -8.07
CA ASP A 5 -54.25 5.11 -8.09
C ASP A 5 -54.78 3.88 -8.84
N PHE A 6 -53.93 3.13 -9.55
CA PHE A 6 -54.08 1.67 -9.60
C PHE A 6 -52.75 0.95 -9.89
N PHE A 7 -52.42 0.08 -8.93
CA PHE A 7 -51.40 -0.98 -8.95
C PHE A 7 -51.75 -2.13 -9.91
N LYS A 8 -50.73 -2.78 -10.47
CA LYS A 8 -50.55 -4.24 -10.77
C LYS A 8 -49.33 -4.37 -11.72
N SER A 9 -48.40 -5.33 -11.66
CA SER A 9 -48.10 -6.47 -10.79
C SER A 9 -46.77 -7.12 -11.28
N SER A 10 -45.91 -7.52 -10.34
CA SER A 10 -44.70 -8.39 -10.34
C SER A 10 -44.69 -9.68 -11.22
N PRO A 11 -43.67 -10.59 -11.20
CA PRO A 11 -42.30 -10.60 -10.58
C PRO A 11 -41.17 -11.21 -11.46
N ALA A 12 -39.90 -11.18 -11.00
CA ALA A 12 -39.00 -12.34 -11.04
C ALA A 12 -37.75 -12.17 -10.15
N PHE A 13 -37.62 -13.09 -9.19
CA PHE A 13 -36.47 -13.38 -8.33
C PHE A 13 -35.29 -13.94 -9.14
N SER A 14 -34.04 -13.68 -8.70
CA SER A 14 -33.10 -14.78 -8.45
C SER A 14 -31.93 -14.34 -7.58
N ALA A 15 -31.78 -15.01 -6.44
CA ALA A 15 -30.67 -14.94 -5.53
C ALA A 15 -29.48 -15.72 -6.10
N ALA A 16 -28.31 -15.10 -6.23
CA ALA A 16 -27.08 -15.82 -6.50
C ALA A 16 -26.51 -16.33 -5.17
N VAL A 17 -26.73 -17.62 -4.93
CA VAL A 17 -26.15 -18.41 -3.85
C VAL A 17 -24.63 -18.48 -4.05
N MET A 18 -23.90 -18.03 -3.04
CA MET A 18 -22.46 -18.18 -2.90
C MET A 18 -22.16 -19.67 -2.70
N SER A 19 -21.85 -20.37 -3.78
CA SER A 19 -21.46 -21.78 -3.74
C SER A 19 -20.03 -21.90 -3.22
N VAL A 20 -19.92 -22.38 -1.99
CA VAL A 20 -18.70 -22.99 -1.45
C VAL A 20 -18.50 -24.32 -2.19
N LEU A 21 -17.42 -24.46 -2.95
CA LEU A 21 -16.96 -25.78 -3.40
C LEU A 21 -15.71 -26.18 -2.61
N MET A 22 -15.89 -27.21 -1.79
CA MET A 22 -14.82 -27.99 -1.17
C MET A 22 -14.25 -29.01 -2.16
N VAL A 23 -12.91 -29.01 -2.27
CA VAL A 23 -11.96 -30.15 -2.24
C VAL A 23 -11.93 -31.23 -3.36
N SER A 24 -10.68 -31.49 -3.78
CA SER A 24 -10.04 -32.68 -4.40
C SER A 24 -10.20 -32.94 -5.89
N PHE A 25 -9.08 -33.09 -6.62
CA PHE A 25 -8.29 -34.34 -6.68
C PHE A 25 -6.86 -34.08 -7.15
N SER A 26 -5.92 -34.81 -6.55
CA SER A 26 -4.53 -34.95 -6.96
C SER A 26 -4.44 -36.01 -8.06
N GLU A 27 -3.85 -35.69 -9.22
CA GLU A 27 -3.35 -36.73 -10.13
C GLU A 27 -1.92 -37.10 -9.72
N VAL A 28 -1.79 -38.28 -9.13
CA VAL A 28 -0.50 -38.96 -8.92
C VAL A 28 -0.36 -39.97 -10.06
N THR A 29 0.44 -39.65 -11.08
CA THR A 29 0.92 -40.65 -12.03
C THR A 29 2.12 -41.36 -11.40
N GLY A 30 1.84 -42.46 -10.70
CA GLY A 30 2.86 -43.34 -10.14
C GLY A 30 3.35 -44.35 -11.17
N GLN A 31 4.66 -44.34 -11.47
CA GLN A 31 5.37 -45.50 -12.00
C GLN A 31 6.41 -45.92 -10.98
N PHE A 32 6.21 -47.10 -10.38
CA PHE A 32 7.09 -47.65 -9.35
C PHE A 32 8.38 -48.19 -9.98
N CYS A 33 9.51 -47.69 -9.50
CA CYS A 33 10.77 -48.43 -9.40
C CYS A 33 11.46 -48.03 -8.08
N HIS A 34 11.97 -49.03 -7.36
CA HIS A 34 12.50 -48.93 -6.00
C HIS A 34 13.51 -47.80 -5.79
N GLY A 35 13.24 -46.95 -4.79
CA GLY A 35 14.19 -45.98 -4.26
C GLY A 35 13.50 -45.07 -3.24
N PHE A 36 14.08 -44.93 -2.05
CA PHE A 36 13.61 -44.05 -0.98
C PHE A 36 13.29 -42.64 -1.51
N LEU A 37 12.01 -42.25 -1.54
CA LEU A 37 11.59 -40.89 -1.83
C LEU A 37 11.34 -40.16 -0.51
N THR A 38 12.31 -39.38 -0.07
CA THR A 38 12.10 -38.41 1.02
C THR A 38 11.20 -37.29 0.48
N VAL A 39 9.90 -37.36 0.81
CA VAL A 39 8.95 -36.30 0.48
C VAL A 39 9.24 -35.09 1.38
N ARG A 40 10.02 -34.12 0.89
CA ARG A 40 10.02 -32.78 1.47
C ARG A 40 8.69 -32.12 1.12
N LEU A 41 7.82 -32.00 2.12
CA LEU A 41 6.66 -31.11 2.08
C LEU A 41 7.17 -29.67 2.03
N THR A 42 7.33 -29.14 0.82
CA THR A 42 7.43 -27.69 0.63
C THR A 42 6.02 -27.14 0.77
N THR A 43 5.71 -26.57 1.94
CA THR A 43 4.49 -25.78 2.13
C THR A 43 4.57 -24.57 1.21
N CYS A 44 3.89 -24.64 0.06
CA CYS A 44 3.61 -23.45 -0.73
C CYS A 44 2.66 -22.59 0.10
N ILE A 45 3.18 -21.55 0.75
CA ILE A 45 2.35 -20.48 1.28
C ILE A 45 1.62 -19.89 0.07
N SER A 46 0.31 -20.11 -0.02
CA SER A 46 -0.50 -19.49 -1.07
C SER A 46 -0.52 -17.99 -0.79
N ASP A 47 0.17 -17.20 -1.61
CA ASP A 47 0.12 -15.74 -1.56
C ASP A 47 -1.33 -15.30 -1.78
N THR A 48 -2.04 -15.04 -0.68
CA THR A 48 -3.42 -14.57 -0.75
C THR A 48 -3.38 -13.08 -1.05
N VAL A 49 -3.38 -12.75 -2.34
CA VAL A 49 -3.47 -11.36 -2.79
C VAL A 49 -4.94 -10.93 -2.73
N PHE A 50 -5.27 -10.08 -1.75
CA PHE A 50 -6.59 -9.48 -1.69
C PHE A 50 -6.78 -8.46 -2.82
N PRO A 51 -7.97 -8.39 -3.45
CA PRO A 51 -8.24 -7.37 -4.47
C PRO A 51 -8.25 -5.97 -3.84
N VAL A 52 -7.71 -4.98 -4.56
CA VAL A 52 -7.83 -3.56 -4.24
C VAL A 52 -8.92 -2.91 -5.10
N SER A 53 -9.58 -1.87 -4.60
CA SER A 53 -10.65 -1.18 -5.33
C SER A 53 -10.11 -0.39 -6.53
N THR A 54 -10.72 -0.55 -7.70
CA THR A 54 -10.44 0.22 -8.92
C THR A 54 -11.51 1.29 -9.12
N ASN A 55 -11.44 2.38 -8.35
CA ASN A 55 -12.40 3.49 -8.48
C ASN A 55 -11.79 4.64 -9.28
N ASP A 56 -12.61 5.31 -10.09
CA ASP A 56 -12.27 6.64 -10.59
C ASP A 56 -12.55 7.66 -9.50
N TYR A 57 -11.50 8.36 -9.07
CA TYR A 57 -11.55 9.35 -7.99
C TYR A 57 -11.63 10.79 -8.52
N PHE A 58 -11.61 11.00 -9.85
CA PHE A 58 -11.64 12.34 -10.43
C PHE A 58 -13.07 12.90 -10.49
N PRO A 59 -13.26 14.20 -10.18
CA PRO A 59 -14.51 14.87 -10.51
C PRO A 59 -14.66 15.01 -12.03
N ALA A 60 -15.86 15.38 -12.48
CA ALA A 60 -16.10 15.67 -13.89
C ALA A 60 -15.10 16.70 -14.45
N PRO A 61 -14.66 16.56 -15.71
CA PRO A 61 -13.75 17.53 -16.32
C PRO A 61 -14.39 18.92 -16.40
N PRO A 62 -13.58 20.00 -16.39
CA PRO A 62 -14.10 21.35 -16.56
C PRO A 62 -14.80 21.49 -17.93
N GLN A 63 -15.79 22.38 -18.03
CA GLN A 63 -16.55 22.58 -19.26
C GLN A 63 -15.63 22.91 -20.44
N GLY A 64 -15.73 22.13 -21.53
CA GLY A 64 -14.88 22.26 -22.72
C GLY A 64 -13.45 21.74 -22.55
N GLY A 65 -13.08 21.26 -21.36
CA GLY A 65 -11.79 20.64 -21.10
C GLY A 65 -11.64 19.30 -21.81
N LYS A 66 -10.44 19.05 -22.33
CA LYS A 66 -10.04 17.76 -22.91
C LYS A 66 -8.90 17.19 -22.08
N LEU A 67 -9.00 15.91 -21.73
CA LEU A 67 -7.90 15.20 -21.09
C LEU A 67 -6.71 15.13 -22.07
N ILE A 68 -5.50 15.39 -21.58
CA ILE A 68 -4.28 15.35 -22.41
C ILE A 68 -3.18 14.46 -21.83
N HIS A 69 -3.31 14.04 -20.57
CA HIS A 69 -2.35 13.19 -19.89
C HIS A 69 -2.93 12.65 -18.60
N THR A 70 -2.63 11.39 -18.30
CA THR A 70 -2.93 10.77 -17.02
C THR A 70 -1.65 10.16 -16.48
N ARG A 71 -1.34 10.44 -15.21
CA ARG A 71 -0.30 9.74 -14.45
C ARG A 71 -0.95 9.04 -13.27
N ARG A 72 -0.63 7.77 -13.09
CA ARG A 72 -1.03 6.96 -11.94
C ARG A 72 0.20 6.58 -11.14
N TYR A 73 0.11 6.75 -9.82
CA TYR A 73 1.01 6.14 -8.86
C TYR A 73 0.21 5.13 -8.07
N GLU A 74 0.70 3.90 -8.00
CA GLU A 74 0.16 2.93 -7.07
C GLU A 74 1.31 2.36 -6.25
N ILE A 75 1.20 2.43 -4.93
CA ILE A 75 2.20 1.90 -4.02
C ILE A 75 1.50 0.89 -3.12
N ARG A 76 1.97 -0.36 -3.16
CA ARG A 76 1.46 -1.45 -2.33
C ARG A 76 2.55 -1.94 -1.39
N THR A 77 2.18 -2.29 -0.16
CA THR A 77 3.10 -2.88 0.80
C THR A 77 2.66 -4.27 1.20
N TYR A 78 3.61 -5.19 1.29
CA TYR A 78 3.39 -6.59 1.60
C TYR A 78 4.26 -6.99 2.79
N LYS A 79 3.64 -7.37 3.91
CA LYS A 79 4.37 -7.98 5.04
C LYS A 79 4.96 -9.30 4.55
N LEU A 80 6.28 -9.41 4.52
CA LEU A 80 6.96 -10.65 4.11
C LEU A 80 7.18 -11.55 5.33
N ASN A 81 7.56 -10.95 6.46
CA ASN A 81 7.65 -11.59 7.78
C ASN A 81 7.61 -10.49 8.88
N GLU A 82 7.92 -10.84 10.13
CA GLU A 82 7.91 -9.87 11.24
C GLU A 82 8.98 -8.78 11.13
N ASP A 83 10.10 -9.08 10.47
CA ASP A 83 11.29 -8.23 10.42
C ASP A 83 11.47 -7.50 9.08
N LYS A 84 10.61 -7.74 8.08
CA LYS A 84 10.66 -7.01 6.81
C LYS A 84 9.35 -7.01 6.01
N PHE A 85 9.21 -6.01 5.16
CA PHE A 85 8.11 -5.87 4.20
C PHE A 85 8.62 -5.40 2.83
N LEU A 86 7.89 -5.74 1.78
CA LEU A 86 8.12 -5.25 0.42
C LEU A 86 7.24 -4.03 0.16
N MET A 87 7.80 -3.01 -0.51
CA MET A 87 7.06 -1.90 -1.07
C MET A 87 7.20 -1.92 -2.59
N ARG A 88 6.09 -2.04 -3.31
CA ARG A 88 6.05 -1.96 -4.77
C ARG A 88 5.38 -0.68 -5.20
N GLY A 89 6.12 0.21 -5.84
CA GLY A 89 5.61 1.39 -6.52
C GLY A 89 5.51 1.14 -8.03
N VAL A 90 4.33 1.39 -8.61
CA VAL A 90 4.11 1.40 -10.06
C VAL A 90 3.77 2.83 -10.49
N ILE A 91 4.55 3.37 -11.42
CA ILE A 91 4.21 4.60 -12.13
C ILE A 91 3.77 4.26 -13.54
N PHE A 92 2.66 4.86 -13.93
CA PHE A 92 2.07 4.64 -15.24
C PHE A 92 1.59 5.95 -15.85
N ASP A 93 2.14 6.31 -16.99
CA ASP A 93 1.79 7.49 -17.75
C ASP A 93 1.11 7.12 -19.06
N GLU A 94 0.01 7.82 -19.34
CA GLU A 94 -0.86 7.54 -20.48
C GLU A 94 -1.22 8.84 -21.21
N LYS A 95 -1.40 8.73 -22.52
CA LYS A 95 -2.00 9.75 -23.38
C LYS A 95 -3.33 9.21 -23.91
N PRO A 96 -4.41 10.02 -23.88
CA PRO A 96 -5.69 9.60 -24.44
C PRO A 96 -5.59 9.22 -25.92
N ALA A 97 -6.49 8.33 -26.33
CA ALA A 97 -6.70 7.96 -27.73
C ALA A 97 -6.90 9.19 -28.63
N GLY A 98 -6.40 9.09 -29.86
CA GLY A 98 -6.54 10.15 -30.86
C GLY A 98 -5.68 11.40 -30.63
N LEU A 99 -4.99 11.53 -29.49
CA LEU A 99 -4.27 12.77 -29.15
C LEU A 99 -3.00 12.99 -29.99
N TYR A 100 -2.20 11.94 -30.16
CA TYR A 100 -0.94 12.00 -30.92
C TYR A 100 -1.08 11.41 -32.32
N VAL A 101 -1.89 10.37 -32.48
CA VAL A 101 -2.19 9.74 -33.76
C VAL A 101 -3.66 9.96 -34.03
N LYS A 102 -3.98 10.74 -35.06
CA LYS A 102 -5.36 11.02 -35.45
C LYS A 102 -6.07 9.69 -35.77
N ASP A 103 -7.29 9.55 -35.27
CA ASP A 103 -8.17 8.39 -35.49
C ASP A 103 -7.71 7.06 -34.83
N ASP A 104 -6.64 7.07 -34.03
CA ASP A 104 -6.26 5.94 -33.17
C ASP A 104 -7.24 5.79 -31.99
N PRO A 105 -7.95 4.65 -31.86
CA PRO A 105 -8.90 4.44 -30.77
C PRO A 105 -8.23 4.06 -29.44
N GLU A 106 -6.93 3.72 -29.43
CA GLU A 106 -6.24 3.24 -28.26
C GLU A 106 -5.42 4.35 -27.57
N PRO A 107 -5.35 4.35 -26.23
CA PRO A 107 -4.45 5.23 -25.51
C PRO A 107 -2.99 4.80 -25.71
N LEU A 108 -2.06 5.76 -25.61
CA LEU A 108 -0.63 5.49 -25.69
C LEU A 108 -0.02 5.46 -24.30
N TRP A 109 0.70 4.39 -23.99
CA TRP A 109 1.51 4.29 -22.79
C TRP A 109 2.83 5.00 -23.05
N VAL A 110 3.23 5.86 -22.11
CA VAL A 110 4.48 6.64 -22.24
C VAL A 110 5.52 6.14 -21.25
N HIS A 111 5.08 5.82 -20.04
CA HIS A 111 5.92 5.27 -19.00
C HIS A 111 5.18 4.16 -18.28
N HIS A 112 5.85 3.04 -18.07
CA HIS A 112 5.41 1.98 -17.18
C HIS A 112 6.65 1.48 -16.46
N MET A 113 6.81 1.88 -15.20
CA MET A 113 7.99 1.55 -14.41
C MET A 113 7.58 1.03 -13.03
N ILE A 114 8.36 0.09 -12.52
CA ILE A 114 8.15 -0.57 -11.24
C ILE A 114 9.37 -0.32 -10.36
N VAL A 115 9.14 0.00 -9.09
CA VAL A 115 10.16 0.13 -8.05
C VAL A 115 9.78 -0.79 -6.91
N ASP A 116 10.60 -1.79 -6.64
CA ASP A 116 10.47 -2.68 -5.50
C ASP A 116 11.54 -2.33 -4.47
N LEU A 117 11.12 -2.08 -3.23
CA LEU A 117 12.01 -1.88 -2.09
C LEU A 117 11.69 -2.92 -1.01
N GLU A 118 12.65 -3.76 -0.66
CA GLU A 118 12.58 -4.55 0.58
C GLU A 118 13.06 -3.69 1.74
N VAL A 119 12.24 -3.56 2.78
CA VAL A 119 12.48 -2.66 3.90
C VAL A 119 12.49 -3.46 5.20
N ALA A 120 13.58 -3.35 5.95
CA ALA A 120 13.72 -3.94 7.27
C ALA A 120 12.82 -3.23 8.28
N PHE A 121 12.28 -3.99 9.23
CA PHE A 121 11.44 -3.52 10.31
C PHE A 121 12.08 -3.93 11.65
N PRO A 122 12.15 -3.04 12.65
CA PRO A 122 11.56 -1.69 12.70
C PRO A 122 12.48 -0.55 12.19
N SER A 123 13.69 -0.84 11.70
CA SER A 123 14.69 0.19 11.34
C SER A 123 14.33 1.03 10.12
N LEU A 124 13.47 0.51 9.24
CA LEU A 124 13.12 1.10 7.95
C LEU A 124 14.32 1.29 7.02
N GLU A 125 15.34 0.46 7.17
CA GLU A 125 16.46 0.38 6.23
C GLU A 125 16.05 -0.38 4.97
N ILE A 126 16.40 0.15 3.79
CA ILE A 126 16.20 -0.53 2.51
C ILE A 126 17.27 -1.62 2.40
N VAL A 127 16.86 -2.88 2.39
CA VAL A 127 17.76 -4.05 2.31
C VAL A 127 17.79 -4.67 0.91
N GLY A 128 16.91 -4.22 0.02
CA GLY A 128 16.91 -4.60 -1.39
C GLY A 128 16.17 -3.57 -2.23
N ALA A 129 16.65 -3.33 -3.45
CA ALA A 129 16.02 -2.41 -4.40
C ALA A 129 16.06 -3.01 -5.80
N ASN A 130 14.92 -3.00 -6.50
CA ASN A 130 14.83 -3.38 -7.90
C ASN A 130 14.01 -2.33 -8.66
N VAL A 131 14.46 -1.96 -9.86
CA VAL A 131 13.78 -0.97 -10.70
C VAL A 131 13.66 -1.50 -12.12
N GLU A 132 12.45 -1.53 -12.66
CA GLU A 132 12.14 -2.03 -13.99
C GLU A 132 11.44 -0.97 -14.83
N PHE A 133 11.78 -0.93 -16.12
CA PHE A 133 11.18 -0.03 -17.10
C PHE A 133 10.56 -0.88 -18.20
N HIS A 134 9.24 -1.05 -18.17
CA HIS A 134 8.50 -1.76 -19.21
C HIS A 134 8.24 -0.87 -20.43
N GLU A 135 7.70 0.34 -20.20
CA GLU A 135 7.41 1.32 -21.27
C GLU A 135 8.19 2.61 -21.02
N ARG A 136 8.76 3.19 -22.09
CA ARG A 136 9.68 4.33 -22.00
C ARG A 136 9.84 5.04 -23.36
N PRO A 137 9.99 6.38 -23.37
CA PRO A 137 10.06 7.14 -24.62
C PRO A 137 11.42 7.02 -25.34
N HIS A 138 12.48 6.61 -24.65
CA HIS A 138 13.83 6.55 -25.21
C HIS A 138 14.53 5.24 -24.85
N THR A 139 15.31 4.70 -25.80
CA THR A 139 16.05 3.44 -25.65
C THR A 139 17.03 3.46 -24.49
N HIS A 140 17.70 4.59 -24.27
CA HIS A 140 18.71 4.77 -23.23
C HIS A 140 18.14 5.12 -21.84
N CYS A 141 16.81 5.19 -21.67
CA CYS A 141 16.22 5.43 -20.35
C CYS A 141 16.58 4.34 -19.33
N THR A 142 16.89 3.11 -19.78
CA THR A 142 17.27 1.99 -18.90
C THR A 142 18.70 2.06 -18.40
N ASP A 143 19.56 2.88 -18.99
CA ASP A 143 20.98 2.97 -18.64
C ASP A 143 21.18 3.47 -17.19
N ILE A 144 20.16 4.13 -16.63
CA ILE A 144 20.17 4.62 -15.26
C ILE A 144 19.76 3.57 -14.22
N VAL A 145 19.15 2.44 -14.64
CA VAL A 145 18.62 1.41 -13.72
C VAL A 145 19.65 0.95 -12.68
N PRO A 146 20.91 0.63 -13.06
CA PRO A 146 21.92 0.19 -12.09
C PRO A 146 22.26 1.24 -11.01
N ALA A 147 21.99 2.53 -11.25
CA ALA A 147 22.28 3.57 -10.26
C ALA A 147 21.41 3.44 -9.00
N TYR A 148 20.22 2.82 -9.11
CA TYR A 148 19.28 2.69 -8.01
C TYR A 148 19.69 1.68 -6.94
N GLU A 149 20.72 0.87 -7.17
CA GLU A 149 21.36 0.06 -6.13
C GLU A 149 21.82 0.91 -4.93
N LYS A 150 22.14 2.18 -5.16
CA LYS A 150 22.51 3.16 -4.12
C LYS A 150 21.39 3.45 -3.10
N LEU A 151 20.18 2.93 -3.31
CA LEU A 151 19.10 2.98 -2.34
C LEU A 151 19.31 2.01 -1.18
N VAL A 152 20.01 0.88 -1.41
CA VAL A 152 20.28 -0.12 -0.38
C VAL A 152 21.15 0.48 0.72
N GLY A 153 20.79 0.24 1.97
CA GLY A 153 21.41 0.81 3.16
C GLY A 153 20.88 2.21 3.55
N LEU A 154 20.03 2.84 2.73
CA LEU A 154 19.35 4.07 3.14
C LEU A 154 18.14 3.74 4.03
N SER A 155 17.87 4.59 5.02
CA SER A 155 16.59 4.56 5.73
C SER A 155 15.53 5.30 4.93
N ILE A 156 14.35 4.67 4.71
CA ILE A 156 13.18 5.29 4.05
C ILE A 156 12.40 6.24 5.00
N ALA A 157 12.95 6.53 6.17
CA ALA A 157 12.39 7.43 7.17
C ALA A 157 12.82 8.90 6.95
N ARG A 158 12.87 9.68 8.05
CA ARG A 158 13.24 11.10 8.05
C ARG A 158 14.56 11.32 7.29
N GLY A 159 14.54 12.25 6.35
CA GLY A 159 15.71 12.62 5.53
C GLY A 159 15.82 11.88 4.20
N PHE A 160 15.00 10.85 3.96
CA PHE A 160 15.04 10.06 2.72
C PHE A 160 14.91 10.90 1.45
N ASN A 161 13.90 11.79 1.37
CA ASN A 161 13.69 12.62 0.17
C ASN A 161 14.88 13.54 -0.14
N ALA A 162 15.58 14.02 0.88
CA ALA A 162 16.80 14.81 0.68
C ALA A 162 17.91 13.95 0.07
N LYS A 163 18.08 12.72 0.56
CA LYS A 163 19.02 11.74 0.00
C LYS A 163 18.66 11.30 -1.42
N VAL A 164 17.38 11.09 -1.72
CA VAL A 164 16.91 10.83 -3.09
C VAL A 164 17.30 11.97 -4.02
N LYS A 165 17.08 13.22 -3.61
CA LYS A 165 17.46 14.40 -4.40
C LYS A 165 18.98 14.53 -4.57
N GLU A 166 19.75 14.25 -3.52
CA GLU A 166 21.22 14.25 -3.54
C GLU A 166 21.75 13.22 -4.55
N LEU A 167 21.29 11.98 -4.48
CA LEU A 167 21.78 10.88 -5.31
C LEU A 167 21.28 10.93 -6.75
N PHE A 168 19.98 11.19 -6.92
CA PHE A 168 19.25 10.99 -8.19
C PHE A 168 18.70 12.28 -8.79
N GLY A 169 19.03 13.45 -8.23
CA GLY A 169 18.58 14.73 -8.75
C GLY A 169 19.18 15.07 -10.11
N GLY A 170 18.35 15.64 -10.99
CA GLY A 170 18.77 16.09 -12.32
C GLY A 170 19.23 14.91 -13.20
N PRO A 171 20.36 15.00 -13.90
CA PRO A 171 20.79 13.96 -14.85
C PRO A 171 21.27 12.66 -14.19
N ARG A 172 21.33 12.61 -12.85
CA ARG A 172 21.77 11.42 -12.09
C ARG A 172 20.65 10.42 -11.82
N GLY A 173 19.44 10.68 -12.30
CA GLY A 173 18.29 9.83 -12.08
C GLY A 173 17.17 10.09 -13.08
N CYS A 174 16.18 9.19 -13.10
CA CYS A 174 14.91 9.41 -13.78
C CYS A 174 13.97 10.24 -12.89
N THR A 175 13.45 11.36 -13.42
CA THR A 175 12.47 12.22 -12.73
C THR A 175 11.29 11.43 -12.18
N HIS A 176 10.79 10.45 -12.94
CA HIS A 176 9.65 9.62 -12.58
C HIS A 176 9.90 8.74 -11.35
N ILE A 177 11.07 8.09 -11.33
CA ILE A 177 11.48 7.26 -10.19
C ILE A 177 11.78 8.16 -8.98
N GLY A 178 12.40 9.32 -9.18
CA GLY A 178 12.62 10.29 -8.10
C GLY A 178 11.33 10.75 -7.43
N SER A 179 10.28 11.03 -8.22
CA SER A 179 8.95 11.35 -7.68
C SER A 179 8.27 10.15 -7.03
N MET A 180 8.42 8.94 -7.59
CA MET A 180 7.90 7.71 -6.99
C MET A 180 8.52 7.46 -5.62
N LEU A 181 9.85 7.49 -5.51
CA LEU A 181 10.56 7.30 -4.24
C LEU A 181 10.09 8.30 -3.18
N SER A 182 9.89 9.56 -3.58
CA SER A 182 9.35 10.59 -2.70
C SER A 182 7.93 10.28 -2.21
N ALA A 183 7.10 9.65 -3.06
CA ALA A 183 5.75 9.22 -2.72
C ALA A 183 5.73 7.92 -1.89
N MET A 184 6.74 7.06 -2.00
CA MET A 184 6.86 5.82 -1.21
C MET A 184 7.19 6.11 0.26
N ALA A 185 7.97 7.15 0.57
CA ALA A 185 8.36 7.47 1.95
C ALA A 185 7.18 7.57 2.95
N PRO A 186 6.12 8.38 2.71
CA PRO A 186 4.98 8.43 3.64
C PRO A 186 4.21 7.11 3.73
N VAL A 187 4.18 6.29 2.66
CA VAL A 187 3.55 4.96 2.70
C VAL A 187 4.31 4.03 3.65
N ALA A 188 5.65 4.06 3.62
CA ALA A 188 6.49 3.26 4.52
C ALA A 188 6.18 3.57 6.00
N ILE A 189 6.09 4.85 6.34
CA ILE A 189 5.78 5.30 7.71
C ILE A 189 4.38 4.84 8.13
N GLN A 190 3.39 4.93 7.24
CA GLN A 190 2.02 4.51 7.56
C GLN A 190 1.90 2.99 7.72
N SER A 191 2.67 2.21 6.95
CA SER A 191 2.68 0.74 7.05
C SER A 191 3.24 0.19 8.35
N ILE A 192 3.98 0.99 9.14
CA ILE A 192 4.49 0.60 10.48
C ILE A 192 3.35 0.11 11.39
N TRP A 193 2.22 0.81 11.39
CA TRP A 193 1.07 0.44 12.21
C TRP A 193 0.54 -0.92 11.80
N SER A 194 0.41 -1.16 10.50
CA SER A 194 -0.02 -2.45 9.95
C SER A 194 0.94 -3.59 10.27
N MET A 195 2.26 -3.33 10.28
CA MET A 195 3.27 -4.32 10.69
C MET A 195 3.10 -4.75 12.16
N ARG A 196 2.65 -3.84 13.02
CA ARG A 196 2.42 -4.07 14.46
C ARG A 196 1.05 -4.71 14.77
N ILE A 197 0.10 -4.73 13.84
CA ILE A 197 -1.20 -5.39 14.07
C ILE A 197 -0.98 -6.87 14.34
N GLY A 198 -1.57 -7.38 15.43
CA GLY A 198 -1.42 -8.76 15.87
C GLY A 198 -0.14 -9.07 16.67
N SER A 199 0.72 -8.07 16.90
CA SER A 199 1.78 -8.17 17.91
C SER A 199 1.18 -8.32 19.32
N PRO A 200 1.88 -8.93 20.29
CA PRO A 200 1.38 -9.06 21.65
C PRO A 200 0.92 -7.72 22.20
N SER A 201 -0.33 -7.65 22.67
CA SER A 201 -0.87 -6.45 23.26
C SER A 201 -0.22 -6.15 24.60
N VAL A 202 0.17 -4.90 24.77
CA VAL A 202 0.61 -4.33 26.03
C VAL A 202 -0.64 -4.08 26.86
N SER A 203 -0.70 -4.64 28.08
CA SER A 203 -1.85 -4.48 28.97
C SER A 203 -2.05 -3.01 29.38
N SER A 204 -3.24 -2.67 29.86
CA SER A 204 -3.55 -1.35 30.43
C SER A 204 -2.56 -0.96 31.54
N GLU A 205 -2.21 -1.92 32.40
CA GLU A 205 -1.28 -1.74 33.51
C GLU A 205 0.14 -1.50 33.01
N GLN A 206 0.56 -2.24 31.98
CA GLN A 206 1.87 -2.06 31.36
C GLN A 206 1.97 -0.71 30.65
N ARG A 207 0.91 -0.25 29.96
CA ARG A 207 0.86 1.08 29.33
C ARG A 207 0.91 2.21 30.37
N ALA A 208 0.20 2.05 31.48
CA ALA A 208 0.24 3.00 32.59
C ALA A 208 1.62 3.05 33.28
N ALA A 209 2.35 1.93 33.28
CA ALA A 209 3.70 1.83 33.82
C ALA A 209 4.80 2.32 32.86
N MET A 210 4.49 2.60 31.58
CA MET A 210 5.47 3.10 30.62
C MET A 210 6.05 4.44 31.07
N THR A 211 7.36 4.59 30.96
CA THR A 211 8.03 5.88 31.16
C THR A 211 7.71 6.82 30.00
N LYS A 212 7.99 8.11 30.18
CA LYS A 212 7.93 9.10 29.09
C LYS A 212 8.84 8.70 27.92
N GLU A 213 10.00 8.13 28.23
CA GLU A 213 10.96 7.66 27.22
C GLU A 213 10.44 6.45 26.46
N ASP A 214 9.79 5.50 27.13
CA ASP A 214 9.12 4.35 26.49
C ASP A 214 8.04 4.81 25.51
N ARG A 215 7.20 5.75 25.93
CA ARG A 215 6.15 6.33 25.06
C ARG A 215 6.79 7.00 23.84
N ARG A 216 7.81 7.83 24.06
CA ARG A 216 8.51 8.54 22.97
C ARG A 216 9.10 7.57 21.95
N ARG A 217 9.69 6.45 22.38
CA ARG A 217 10.19 5.41 21.46
C ARG A 217 9.08 4.82 20.58
N GLY A 218 7.87 4.68 21.10
CA GLY A 218 6.73 4.08 20.37
C GLY A 218 6.27 4.87 19.15
N TYR A 219 6.35 6.21 19.19
CA TYR A 219 5.90 7.10 18.12
C TYR A 219 7.01 7.95 17.48
N ALA A 220 8.27 7.81 17.90
CA ALA A 220 9.39 8.62 17.40
C ALA A 220 9.49 8.64 15.87
N MET A 221 9.15 7.53 15.20
CA MET A 221 9.19 7.40 13.74
C MET A 221 8.13 8.25 13.02
N ASN A 222 7.06 8.65 13.71
CA ASN A 222 6.01 9.49 13.15
C ASN A 222 6.31 10.98 13.33
N LEU A 223 7.22 11.35 14.23
CA LEU A 223 7.51 12.75 14.53
C LEU A 223 7.94 13.53 13.28
N ASN A 224 7.33 14.70 13.10
CA ASN A 224 7.51 15.62 11.99
C ASN A 224 7.26 15.01 10.60
N THR A 225 6.48 13.92 10.51
CA THR A 225 6.08 13.33 9.22
C THR A 225 4.82 13.98 8.63
N CYS A 226 3.99 14.62 9.45
CA CYS A 226 2.87 15.44 9.03
C CYS A 226 2.48 16.44 10.14
N HIS A 227 1.53 17.32 9.83
CA HIS A 227 1.03 18.34 10.76
C HIS A 227 0.57 17.77 12.11
N MET A 228 -0.14 16.63 12.11
CA MET A 228 -0.60 16.00 13.35
C MET A 228 0.53 15.46 14.22
N TRP A 229 1.68 15.11 13.62
CA TRP A 229 2.84 14.57 14.31
C TRP A 229 3.95 15.61 14.51
N ASP A 230 3.63 16.90 14.49
CA ASP A 230 4.56 17.94 14.94
C ASP A 230 5.06 17.60 16.34
N GLU A 231 6.38 17.58 16.53
CA GLU A 231 7.00 17.27 17.82
C GLU A 231 6.62 18.24 18.94
N ASN A 232 6.19 19.46 18.57
CA ASN A 232 5.67 20.47 19.49
C ASN A 232 4.14 20.58 19.45
N GLY A 233 3.48 19.66 18.73
CA GLY A 233 2.03 19.65 18.53
C GLY A 233 1.25 19.05 19.70
N GLN A 234 -0.05 19.33 19.72
CA GLN A 234 -0.98 18.88 20.77
C GLN A 234 -0.98 17.35 20.95
N MET A 235 -1.07 16.59 19.86
CA MET A 235 -1.09 15.13 19.90
C MET A 235 0.14 14.55 20.61
N VAL A 236 1.33 15.07 20.31
CA VAL A 236 2.57 14.62 20.95
C VAL A 236 2.58 14.98 22.44
N ALA A 237 2.14 16.20 22.79
CA ALA A 237 2.06 16.62 24.20
C ALA A 237 1.09 15.73 25.01
N GLU A 238 -0.06 15.36 24.44
CA GLU A 238 -1.05 14.48 25.08
C GLU A 238 -0.50 13.07 25.28
N ILE A 239 0.16 12.48 24.28
CA ILE A 239 0.81 11.17 24.40
C ILE A 239 1.90 11.21 25.49
N GLU A 240 2.70 12.28 25.54
CA GLU A 240 3.75 12.43 26.56
C GLU A 240 3.16 12.52 27.99
N GLN A 241 1.94 13.04 28.14
CA GLN A 241 1.17 13.07 29.39
C GLN A 241 0.48 11.73 29.72
N GLY A 242 0.53 10.75 28.80
CA GLY A 242 -0.10 9.44 28.98
C GLY A 242 -1.58 9.41 28.58
N LEU A 243 -2.07 10.43 27.89
CA LEU A 243 -3.42 10.42 27.33
C LEU A 243 -3.50 9.47 26.13
N PRO A 244 -4.62 8.74 25.96
CA PRO A 244 -4.79 7.83 24.85
C PRO A 244 -4.94 8.61 23.54
N VAL A 245 -4.30 8.11 22.48
CA VAL A 245 -4.55 8.59 21.12
C VAL A 245 -5.95 8.16 20.69
N GLU A 246 -6.71 9.10 20.12
CA GLU A 246 -8.05 8.83 19.60
C GLU A 246 -8.07 7.68 18.58
N VAL A 247 -9.21 7.00 18.49
CA VAL A 247 -9.44 6.00 17.44
C VAL A 247 -9.50 6.73 16.10
N PRO A 248 -8.77 6.28 15.06
CA PRO A 248 -8.84 6.93 13.77
C PRO A 248 -10.27 6.97 13.24
N LEU A 249 -10.74 8.14 12.80
CA LEU A 249 -12.14 8.38 12.41
C LEU A 249 -12.68 7.38 11.37
N TRP A 250 -11.81 6.90 10.47
CA TRP A 250 -12.18 5.91 9.45
C TRP A 250 -12.46 4.53 10.05
N ILE A 251 -11.78 4.13 11.13
CA ILE A 251 -12.10 2.94 11.92
C ILE A 251 -13.42 3.13 12.64
N SER A 252 -13.59 4.22 13.40
CA SER A 252 -14.83 4.46 14.15
C SER A 252 -16.06 4.47 13.23
N LYS A 253 -15.94 5.10 12.05
CA LYS A 253 -16.99 5.05 11.00
C LYS A 253 -17.29 3.64 10.53
N ARG A 254 -16.26 2.79 10.37
CA ARG A 254 -16.41 1.40 9.94
C ARG A 254 -17.01 0.53 11.03
N PHE A 255 -16.55 0.65 12.26
CA PHE A 255 -17.07 -0.04 13.44
C PHE A 255 -18.54 0.27 13.66
N LYS A 256 -18.92 1.55 13.65
CA LYS A 256 -20.33 1.96 13.73
C LYS A 256 -21.20 1.31 12.64
N LYS A 257 -20.71 1.23 11.40
CA LYS A 257 -21.44 0.57 10.30
C LYS A 257 -21.60 -0.94 10.52
N LEU A 258 -20.71 -1.56 11.29
CA LEU A 258 -20.72 -2.99 11.61
C LEU A 258 -21.38 -3.30 12.96
N GLY A 259 -21.85 -2.29 13.71
CA GLY A 259 -22.40 -2.47 15.05
C GLY A 259 -21.34 -2.79 16.12
N LEU A 260 -20.09 -2.35 15.90
CA LEU A 260 -18.98 -2.49 16.83
C LEU A 260 -18.71 -1.16 17.56
N GLU A 261 -18.20 -1.26 18.79
CA GLU A 261 -17.79 -0.12 19.61
C GLU A 261 -16.32 0.25 19.37
N ASP A 262 -15.96 1.51 19.62
CA ASP A 262 -14.59 2.01 19.45
C ASP A 262 -13.57 1.32 20.38
N SER A 263 -14.03 0.76 21.50
CA SER A 263 -13.19 -0.04 22.42
C SER A 263 -12.59 -1.29 21.77
N GLU A 264 -13.15 -1.78 20.65
CA GLU A 264 -12.58 -2.89 19.89
C GLU A 264 -11.22 -2.53 19.27
N TRP A 265 -10.92 -1.24 19.09
CA TRP A 265 -9.64 -0.78 18.59
C TRP A 265 -8.47 -1.16 19.51
N GLU A 266 -8.69 -1.13 20.83
CA GLU A 266 -7.65 -1.45 21.81
C GLU A 266 -7.18 -2.90 21.74
N LYS A 267 -8.01 -3.81 21.22
CA LYS A 267 -7.66 -5.21 21.02
C LYS A 267 -6.73 -5.43 19.83
N LEU A 268 -6.75 -4.49 18.87
CA LEU A 268 -5.93 -4.54 17.65
C LEU A 268 -4.57 -3.88 17.84
N ARG A 269 -4.46 -2.96 18.82
CA ARG A 269 -3.21 -2.31 19.18
C ARG A 269 -2.41 -3.23 20.10
N GLY A 270 -1.31 -3.75 19.55
CA GLY A 270 -0.11 -4.15 20.31
C GLY A 270 0.25 -3.06 21.31
#